data_AF-A0A248JWI8-F1
#
_entry.id   AF-A0A248JWI8-F1
#
_cell.length_a   1.000
_cell.length_b   1.000
_cell.length_c   1.000
_cell.angle_alpha   90.00
_cell.angle_beta   90.00
_cell.angle_gamma   90.00
#
_symmetry.space_group_name_H-M   'P 1'
#
loop_
_entity.id
_entity.type
_entity.pdbx_description
1 polymer ?
#
loop_
_entity_poly.entity_id
_entity_poly.type
_entity_poly.pdbx_seq_one_letter_code
_entity_poly.pdbx_strand_id
1 'polypeptide(L)' 'MSHIPLYAVAATQAIAKGDLAHLKSLHAEAEKHLQEYGDVATVLQLLKVEIAKAEAAKP' A
#
# COMPACT_ATOMS: atom_id res chain seq x y z
N MET A 1 10.03 -12.89 0.47
CA MET A 1 10.77 -11.64 0.21
C MET A 1 9.79 -10.66 -0.43
N SER A 2 9.11 -9.82 0.36
CA SER A 2 8.09 -8.91 -0.18
C SER A 2 8.72 -7.52 -0.42
N HIS A 3 9.39 -7.38 -1.56
CA HIS A 3 9.79 -6.08 -2.08
C HIS A 3 8.59 -5.45 -2.77
N ILE A 4 7.80 -4.66 -2.05
CA ILE A 4 6.77 -3.83 -2.68
C ILE A 4 7.11 -2.34 -2.52
N PRO A 5 8.04 -1.81 -3.35
CA PRO A 5 8.15 -0.37 -3.57
C PRO A 5 7.83 0.05 -5.02
N LEU A 6 7.11 -0.76 -5.80
CA LEU A 6 6.91 -0.52 -7.24
C LEU A 6 5.54 0.09 -7.63
N TYR A 7 4.45 -0.13 -6.88
CA TYR A 7 3.13 0.35 -7.31
C TYR A 7 2.97 1.85 -7.31
N ALA A 8 3.47 2.57 -6.30
CA ALA A 8 3.21 4.00 -6.18
C ALA A 8 3.81 4.82 -7.34
N VAL A 9 5.04 4.49 -7.74
CA VAL A 9 5.74 5.15 -8.84
C VAL A 9 5.23 4.66 -10.20
N ALA A 10 4.96 3.35 -10.36
CA ALA A 10 4.41 2.80 -11.59
C ALA A 10 2.99 3.32 -11.88
N ALA A 11 2.11 3.36 -10.88
CA ALA A 11 0.78 3.92 -10.99
C ALA A 11 0.83 5.41 -11.34
N THR A 12 1.66 6.20 -10.66
CA THR A 12 1.80 7.63 -10.96
C THR A 12 2.30 7.87 -12.38
N GLN A 13 3.25 7.07 -12.86
CA GLN A 13 3.74 7.16 -14.24
C GLN A 13 2.71 6.70 -15.27
N ALA A 14 1.95 5.63 -15.00
CA ALA A 14 0.89 5.16 -15.90
C ALA A 14 -0.25 6.18 -16.00
N ILE A 15 -0.62 6.81 -14.89
CA ILE A 15 -1.61 7.91 -14.85
C ILE A 15 -1.11 9.09 -15.69
N ALA A 16 0.15 9.50 -15.51
CA ALA A 16 0.73 10.60 -16.28
C ALA A 16 0.83 10.31 -17.80
N LYS A 17 1.06 9.04 -18.19
CA LYS A 17 1.18 8.62 -19.59
C LYS A 17 -0.16 8.39 -20.29
N GLY A 18 -1.24 8.15 -19.54
CA GLY A 18 -2.59 7.97 -20.10
C GLY A 18 -2.82 6.67 -20.88
N ASP A 19 -1.95 5.67 -20.72
CA ASP A 19 -2.11 4.35 -21.36
C ASP A 19 -3.20 3.53 -20.64
N LEU A 20 -4.38 3.45 -21.27
CA LEU A 20 -5.55 2.78 -20.72
C LEU A 20 -5.33 1.29 -20.42
N ALA A 21 -4.55 0.57 -21.25
CA ALA A 21 -4.32 -0.85 -21.04
C ALA A 21 -3.46 -1.07 -19.79
N HIS A 22 -2.41 -0.25 -19.64
CA HIS A 22 -1.54 -0.28 -18.48
C HIS A 22 -2.27 0.13 -17.19
N LEU A 23 -3.10 1.17 -17.24
CA LEU A 23 -3.91 1.62 -16.11
C LEU A 23 -4.84 0.51 -15.58
N LYS A 24 -5.51 -0.23 -16.48
CA LYS A 24 -6.38 -1.34 -16.10
C LYS A 24 -5.61 -2.51 -15.49
N SER A 25 -4.41 -2.81 -16.01
CA SER A 25 -3.56 -3.86 -15.44
C SER A 25 -3.14 -3.51 -14.01
N LEU A 26 -2.66 -2.28 -13.79
CA LEU A 26 -2.26 -1.82 -12.47
C LEU A 26 -3.43 -1.76 -11.49
N HIS A 27 -4.62 -1.38 -11.96
CA HIS A 27 -5.83 -1.40 -11.15
C HIS A 27 -6.17 -2.81 -10.65
N ALA A 28 -6.23 -3.80 -11.56
CA ALA A 28 -6.54 -5.17 -11.20
C ALA A 28 -5.51 -5.77 -10.22
N GLU A 29 -4.24 -5.40 -10.39
CA GLU A 29 -3.16 -5.82 -9.50
C GLU A 29 -3.28 -5.18 -8.11
N ALA A 30 -3.62 -3.89 -8.04
CA ALA A 30 -3.88 -3.19 -6.79
C ALA A 30 -5.10 -3.73 -6.06
N GLU A 31 -6.20 -4.02 -6.77
CA GLU A 31 -7.39 -4.65 -6.20
C GLU A 31 -7.08 -6.04 -5.63
N LYS A 32 -6.30 -6.86 -6.35
CA LYS A 32 -5.87 -8.16 -5.85
C LYS A 32 -5.04 -8.01 -4.58
N HIS A 33 -4.14 -7.03 -4.54
CA HIS A 33 -3.34 -6.74 -3.35
C HIS A 33 -4.23 -6.32 -2.16
N LEU A 34 -5.21 -5.46 -2.39
CA LEU A 34 -6.18 -5.06 -1.35
C LEU A 34 -7.04 -6.24 -0.88
N GLN A 35 -7.41 -7.18 -1.76
CA GLN A 35 -8.14 -8.39 -1.36
C GLN A 35 -7.29 -9.33 -0.52
N GLU A 36 -6.00 -9.48 -0.86
CA GLU A 36 -5.10 -10.43 -0.19
C GLU A 36 -4.58 -9.89 1.15
N TYR A 37 -4.27 -8.59 1.22
CA TYR A 37 -3.60 -7.99 2.38
C TYR A 37 -4.46 -6.97 3.13
N GLY A 38 -5.61 -6.57 2.58
CA GLY A 38 -6.46 -5.53 3.15
C GLY A 38 -5.88 -4.13 3.00
N ASP A 39 -6.44 -3.18 3.75
CA ASP A 39 -5.93 -1.80 3.81
C ASP A 39 -4.66 -1.74 4.69
N VAL A 40 -3.52 -2.06 4.06
CA VAL A 40 -2.19 -2.03 4.68
C VAL A 40 -1.86 -0.66 5.27
N ALA A 41 -2.34 0.44 4.68
CA ALA A 41 -2.08 1.78 5.17
C ALA A 41 -2.78 2.01 6.53
N THR A 42 -4.03 1.59 6.65
CA THR A 42 -4.77 1.64 7.91
C THR A 42 -4.15 0.73 8.97
N VAL A 43 -3.77 -0.51 8.60
CA VAL A 43 -3.09 -1.44 9.52
C VAL A 43 -1.78 -0.85 10.06
N LEU A 44 -1.00 -0.18 9.20
CA LEU A 44 0.24 0.49 9.62
C LEU A 44 -0.01 1.64 10.60
N GLN A 45 -1.08 2.41 10.43
CA GLN A 45 -1.44 3.48 11.37
C GLN A 45 -1.82 2.90 12.74
N LEU A 46 -2.60 1.82 12.76
CA LEU A 46 -2.95 1.12 14.01
C LEU A 46 -1.69 0.58 14.70
N LEU A 47 -0.78 -0.02 13.94
CA LEU A 47 0.49 -0.53 14.49
C LEU A 47 1.31 0.57 15.16
N LYS A 48 1.40 1.76 14.55
CA LYS A 48 2.09 2.92 15.14
C LYS A 48 1.46 3.35 16.46
N VAL A 49 0.13 3.34 16.54
CA VAL A 49 -0.59 3.67 17.78
C VAL A 49 -0.26 2.66 18.88
N GLU A 50 -0.30 1.36 18.57
CA GLU A 50 0.02 0.33 19.55
C GLU A 50 1.49 0.37 19.99
N ILE A 51 2.42 0.67 19.08
CA ILE A 51 3.83 0.92 19.44
C ILE A 51 3.95 2.10 20.40
N ALA A 52 3.32 3.24 20.09
CA ALA A 52 3.39 4.42 20.95
C ALA A 52 2.82 4.15 22.36
N LYS A 53 1.73 3.37 22.46
CA LYS A 53 1.19 2.93 23.75
C LYS A 53 2.17 2.05 24.52
N ALA A 54 2.79 1.08 23.84
CA ALA A 54 3.74 0.16 24.46
C ALA A 54 5.02 0.87 24.93
N GLU A 55 5.50 1.87 24.18
CA GLU A 55 6.63 2.71 24.56
C GLU A 55 6.31 3.60 25.76
N ALA A 56 5.13 4.23 25.78
CA ALA A 56 4.68 5.07 26.89
C ALA A 56 4.36 4.29 28.18
N ALA A 57 4.05 2.98 28.06
CA ALA A 57 3.80 2.10 29.20
C ALA A 57 5.09 1.53 29.83
N LYS A 58 6.27 1.86 29.29
CA LYS A 58 7.56 1.43 29.83
C LYS A 58 7.98 2.38 30.97
N PRO A 59 8.29 1.86 32.18
CA PRO A 59 8.59 2.66 33.37
C PRO A 59 9.91 3.44 33.27
#